data_AF-A0A645B7V0-F1
#
_entry.id   AF-A0A645B7V0-F1
#
_cell.length_a   1.000
_cell.length_b   1.000
_cell.length_c   1.000
_cell.angle_alpha   90.00
_cell.angle_beta   90.00
_cell.angle_gamma   90.00
#
_symmetry.space_group_name_H-M   'P 1'
#
loop_
_entity.id
_entity.type
_entity.pdbx_description
1 polymer ?
#
loop_
_entity_poly.entity_id
_entity_poly.type
_entity_poly.pdbx_seq_one_letter_code
_entity_poly.pdbx_strand_id
1 'polypeptide(L)'
;MSPDHIYRKKPHLFVKHGNKLYFDPAYPETREFLTKVIKDLVTRYDLDGIHFDDYFYPNNDFSDESSFAKHNRGFKREDKMAWRRENVDLVVKMLRDTIKSVKPFVKFGISPYAVWRNKAEDPRGSDTRSFGYTNYDHLHADILKWMEEGWLDYILPQLYFNIGYPAADFKILAEWWRDNSAGTPVYGGLGTYRLDPAAKIEAWRSPEEIKKQAEMLRGIPEYQGVCYFSAKDMKKNVVGINSVLEGLYTNPSVIPSLRGFETTPPSPPAEAKIVVKSGAPYLEWSGDPLPAGDAPLEECNSERAYYYLIYKFEKGATPDFNNSKAIIALTGERSLKIQESGLYDYYISALDRLYNESKAVKFTK
;
A
#
# COMPACT_ATOMS: atom_id res chain seq x y z
N MET A 1 -30.32 -5.65 -9.68
CA MET A 1 -29.52 -4.66 -10.45
C MET A 1 -30.41 -3.52 -10.89
N SER A 2 -30.03 -2.28 -10.59
CA SER A 2 -30.82 -1.07 -10.91
C SER A 2 -31.09 -0.93 -12.42
N PRO A 3 -32.25 -0.38 -12.85
CA PRO A 3 -32.50 0.02 -14.25
C PRO A 3 -31.42 0.91 -14.87
N ASP A 4 -30.76 1.73 -14.04
CA ASP A 4 -29.72 2.67 -14.50
C ASP A 4 -28.29 2.13 -14.39
N HIS A 5 -28.14 0.86 -14.03
CA HIS A 5 -26.83 0.24 -13.99
C HIS A 5 -26.20 0.20 -15.38
N ILE A 6 -24.90 0.52 -15.48
CA ILE A 6 -24.19 0.62 -16.77
C ILE A 6 -24.26 -0.65 -17.62
N TYR A 7 -24.28 -1.84 -17.01
CA TYR A 7 -24.57 -3.11 -17.72
C TYR A 7 -25.88 -3.07 -18.52
N ARG A 8 -26.94 -2.47 -17.99
CA ARG A 8 -28.23 -2.35 -18.71
C ARG A 8 -28.18 -1.32 -19.83
N LYS A 9 -27.40 -0.24 -19.66
CA LYS A 9 -27.28 0.85 -20.64
C LYS A 9 -26.28 0.53 -21.76
N LYS A 10 -25.21 -0.19 -21.45
CA LYS A 10 -24.11 -0.54 -22.35
C LYS A 10 -23.68 -2.00 -22.17
N PRO A 11 -24.55 -2.99 -22.47
CA PRO A 11 -24.24 -4.40 -22.24
C PRO A 11 -23.05 -4.92 -23.05
N HIS A 12 -22.74 -4.29 -24.19
CA HIS A 12 -21.61 -4.67 -25.04
C HIS A 12 -20.23 -4.44 -24.41
N LEU A 13 -20.14 -3.64 -23.33
CA LEU A 13 -18.90 -3.44 -22.57
C LEU A 13 -18.58 -4.60 -21.63
N PHE A 14 -19.45 -5.63 -21.57
CA PHE A 14 -19.34 -6.72 -20.63
C PHE A 14 -19.18 -8.05 -21.32
N VAL A 15 -18.33 -8.89 -20.75
CA VAL A 15 -18.17 -10.30 -21.09
C VAL A 15 -18.69 -11.14 -19.93
N LYS A 16 -19.54 -12.12 -20.25
CA LYS A 16 -19.95 -13.13 -19.29
C LYS A 16 -18.88 -14.21 -19.25
N HIS A 17 -18.31 -14.44 -18.07
CA HIS A 17 -17.33 -15.49 -17.85
C HIS A 17 -17.76 -16.37 -16.67
N GLY A 18 -18.05 -17.64 -16.97
CA GLY A 18 -18.77 -18.52 -16.03
C GLY A 18 -20.06 -17.88 -15.53
N ASN A 19 -20.17 -17.72 -14.21
CA ASN A 19 -21.33 -17.12 -13.53
C ASN A 19 -21.16 -15.63 -13.21
N LYS A 20 -20.12 -14.97 -13.74
CA LYS A 20 -19.78 -13.58 -13.45
C LYS A 20 -19.85 -12.73 -14.72
N LEU A 21 -19.99 -11.42 -14.53
CA LEU A 21 -19.90 -10.40 -15.56
C LEU A 21 -18.65 -9.58 -15.31
N TYR A 22 -17.84 -9.42 -16.34
CA TYR A 22 -16.62 -8.63 -16.31
C TYR A 22 -16.77 -7.48 -17.30
N PHE A 23 -16.27 -6.31 -16.93
CA PHE A 23 -16.00 -5.29 -17.93
C PHE A 23 -14.90 -5.79 -18.87
N ASP A 24 -15.05 -5.55 -20.16
CA ASP A 24 -14.01 -5.84 -21.15
C ASP A 24 -13.09 -4.61 -21.29
N PRO A 25 -11.81 -4.71 -20.86
CA PRO A 25 -10.89 -3.57 -20.84
C PRO A 25 -10.43 -3.16 -22.25
N ALA A 26 -10.72 -3.93 -23.30
CA ALA A 26 -10.42 -3.56 -24.68
C ALA A 26 -11.16 -2.30 -25.14
N TYR A 27 -12.38 -2.08 -24.65
CA TYR A 27 -13.18 -0.92 -25.01
C TYR A 27 -12.65 0.34 -24.31
N PRO A 28 -12.37 1.44 -25.05
CA PRO A 28 -12.04 2.74 -24.46
C PRO A 28 -13.07 3.19 -23.41
N GLU A 29 -14.36 2.99 -23.67
CA GLU A 29 -15.45 3.42 -22.78
C GLU A 29 -15.44 2.71 -21.44
N THR A 30 -14.99 1.45 -21.39
CA THR A 30 -14.78 0.72 -20.14
C THR A 30 -13.71 1.41 -19.30
N ARG A 31 -12.56 1.72 -19.94
CA ARG A 31 -11.40 2.34 -19.28
C ARG A 31 -11.74 3.75 -18.79
N GLU A 32 -12.38 4.54 -19.65
CA GLU A 32 -12.89 5.88 -19.30
C GLU A 32 -13.89 5.86 -18.16
N PHE A 33 -14.81 4.88 -18.14
CA PHE A 33 -15.77 4.76 -17.04
C PHE A 33 -15.08 4.49 -15.71
N LEU A 34 -14.15 3.53 -15.67
CA LEU A 34 -13.37 3.22 -14.47
C LEU A 34 -12.57 4.44 -14.00
N THR A 35 -11.85 5.08 -14.92
CA THR A 35 -11.08 6.29 -14.65
C THR A 35 -11.96 7.43 -14.12
N LYS A 36 -13.17 7.61 -14.67
CA LYS A 36 -14.12 8.62 -14.19
C LYS A 36 -14.56 8.35 -12.75
N VAL A 37 -14.82 7.08 -12.39
CA VAL A 37 -15.18 6.70 -11.03
C VAL A 37 -14.01 7.00 -10.08
N ILE A 38 -12.79 6.61 -10.43
CA ILE A 38 -11.61 6.89 -9.59
C ILE A 38 -11.36 8.39 -9.47
N LYS A 39 -11.48 9.15 -10.55
CA LYS A 39 -11.39 10.61 -10.51
C LYS A 39 -12.40 11.22 -9.54
N ASP A 40 -13.65 10.78 -9.60
CA ASP A 40 -14.72 11.25 -8.72
C ASP A 40 -14.42 10.93 -7.24
N LEU A 41 -13.92 9.73 -6.94
CA LEU A 41 -13.49 9.37 -5.58
C LEU A 41 -12.34 10.26 -5.10
N VAL A 42 -11.28 10.39 -5.89
CA VAL A 42 -10.10 11.21 -5.55
C VAL A 42 -10.48 12.68 -5.44
N THR A 43 -11.47 13.16 -6.20
CA THR A 43 -11.91 14.56 -6.14
C THR A 43 -12.74 14.87 -4.90
N ARG A 44 -13.59 13.94 -4.44
CA ARG A 44 -14.58 14.20 -3.39
C ARG A 44 -14.18 13.74 -1.99
N TYR A 45 -13.15 12.92 -1.87
CA TYR A 45 -12.75 12.32 -0.60
C TYR A 45 -11.27 12.55 -0.32
N ASP A 46 -11.00 12.72 0.98
CA ASP A 46 -9.67 12.89 1.54
C ASP A 46 -8.96 11.53 1.66
N LEU A 47 -8.45 11.04 0.53
CA LEU A 47 -7.82 9.72 0.41
C LEU A 47 -6.29 9.83 0.43
N ASP A 48 -5.61 8.89 1.09
CA ASP A 48 -4.15 8.78 1.04
C ASP A 48 -3.67 7.88 -0.10
N GLY A 49 -4.54 7.00 -0.60
CA GLY A 49 -4.22 6.13 -1.71
C GLY A 49 -5.41 5.43 -2.33
N ILE A 50 -5.21 5.00 -3.58
CA ILE A 50 -6.07 4.10 -4.33
C ILE A 50 -5.35 2.75 -4.41
N HIS A 51 -6.05 1.69 -4.02
CA HIS A 51 -5.53 0.34 -4.00
C HIS A 51 -6.39 -0.56 -4.89
N PHE A 52 -5.75 -1.34 -5.76
CA PHE A 52 -6.39 -2.40 -6.53
C PHE A 52 -5.81 -3.76 -6.13
N ASP A 53 -6.65 -4.79 -6.08
CA ASP A 53 -6.21 -6.16 -5.78
C ASP A 53 -5.84 -6.92 -7.07
N ASP A 54 -5.78 -8.26 -7.03
CA ASP A 54 -5.26 -9.12 -8.10
C ASP A 54 -6.24 -9.44 -9.24
N TYR A 55 -7.40 -8.78 -9.32
CA TYR A 55 -8.43 -9.07 -10.31
C TYR A 55 -8.25 -8.27 -11.61
N PHE A 56 -7.68 -8.94 -12.62
CA PHE A 56 -7.54 -8.42 -14.00
C PHE A 56 -8.42 -9.22 -14.97
N TYR A 57 -7.85 -9.84 -16.00
CA TYR A 57 -8.53 -10.90 -16.73
C TYR A 57 -8.66 -12.13 -15.82
N PRO A 58 -9.78 -12.88 -15.89
CA PRO A 58 -10.01 -14.01 -14.99
C PRO A 58 -9.14 -15.23 -15.32
N ASN A 59 -8.77 -15.40 -16.59
CA ASN A 59 -7.82 -16.38 -17.14
C ASN A 59 -7.76 -16.20 -18.68
N ASN A 60 -7.08 -17.14 -19.36
CA ASN A 60 -6.92 -17.14 -20.82
C ASN A 60 -8.22 -17.46 -21.60
N ASP A 61 -9.18 -18.14 -20.99
CA ASP A 61 -10.50 -18.40 -21.57
C ASP A 61 -11.42 -17.20 -21.32
N PHE A 62 -11.37 -16.21 -22.19
CA PHE A 62 -12.19 -14.99 -22.09
C PHE A 62 -12.71 -14.62 -23.47
N SER A 63 -14.03 -14.48 -23.60
CA SER A 63 -14.70 -14.34 -24.90
C SER A 63 -14.68 -12.89 -25.43
N ASP A 64 -13.48 -12.43 -25.80
CA ASP A 64 -13.19 -11.08 -26.29
C ASP A 64 -12.85 -11.03 -27.79
N GLU A 65 -13.30 -12.02 -28.58
CA GLU A 65 -13.07 -12.05 -30.04
C GLU A 65 -13.64 -10.80 -30.74
N SER A 66 -14.82 -10.35 -30.30
CA SER A 66 -15.52 -9.20 -30.88
C SER A 66 -14.79 -7.89 -30.57
N SER A 67 -14.33 -7.71 -29.34
CA SER A 67 -13.57 -6.52 -28.96
C SER A 67 -12.15 -6.56 -29.51
N PHE A 68 -11.53 -7.75 -29.63
CA PHE A 68 -10.27 -7.93 -30.35
C PHE A 68 -10.41 -7.48 -31.81
N ALA A 69 -11.43 -7.96 -32.54
CA ALA A 69 -11.64 -7.57 -33.93
C ALA A 69 -11.80 -6.05 -34.14
N LYS A 70 -12.40 -5.35 -33.16
CA LYS A 70 -12.66 -3.90 -33.21
C LYS A 70 -11.50 -3.05 -32.67
N HIS A 71 -10.76 -3.55 -31.69
CA HIS A 71 -9.80 -2.80 -30.89
C HIS A 71 -8.43 -3.50 -30.80
N ASN A 72 -8.05 -4.30 -31.80
CA ASN A 72 -6.75 -5.01 -31.82
C ASN A 72 -5.54 -4.07 -31.86
N ARG A 73 -5.69 -2.79 -32.25
CA ARG A 73 -4.59 -1.81 -32.34
C ARG A 73 -3.38 -2.32 -33.14
N GLY A 74 -3.62 -3.13 -34.17
CA GLY A 74 -2.57 -3.69 -35.03
C GLY A 74 -1.96 -5.02 -34.55
N PHE A 75 -2.35 -5.52 -33.37
CA PHE A 75 -1.98 -6.86 -32.92
C PHE A 75 -2.61 -7.92 -33.81
N LYS A 76 -1.82 -8.95 -34.15
CA LYS A 76 -2.32 -10.11 -34.90
C LYS A 76 -2.91 -11.14 -33.95
N ARG A 77 -3.61 -12.13 -34.50
CA ARG A 77 -4.33 -13.14 -33.69
C ARG A 77 -3.36 -13.94 -32.81
N GLU A 78 -2.17 -14.22 -33.30
CA GLU A 78 -1.07 -14.87 -32.58
C GLU A 78 -0.59 -14.05 -31.36
N ASP A 79 -0.76 -12.73 -31.40
CA ASP A 79 -0.33 -11.80 -30.34
C ASP A 79 -1.45 -11.45 -29.35
N LYS A 80 -2.59 -12.16 -29.40
CA LYS A 80 -3.78 -11.84 -28.58
C LYS A 80 -3.48 -11.73 -27.09
N MET A 81 -2.57 -12.54 -26.55
CA MET A 81 -2.20 -12.47 -25.13
C MET A 81 -1.40 -11.20 -24.80
N ALA A 82 -0.57 -10.72 -25.73
CA ALA A 82 0.13 -9.44 -25.57
C ALA A 82 -0.84 -8.26 -25.67
N TRP A 83 -1.82 -8.34 -26.57
CA TRP A 83 -2.90 -7.35 -26.66
C TRP A 83 -3.73 -7.27 -25.36
N ARG A 84 -4.03 -8.41 -24.73
CA ARG A 84 -4.72 -8.42 -23.42
C ARG A 84 -3.89 -7.75 -22.33
N ARG A 85 -2.58 -8.01 -22.27
CA ARG A 85 -1.68 -7.32 -21.35
C ARG A 85 -1.69 -5.81 -21.60
N GLU A 86 -1.61 -5.38 -22.87
CA GLU A 86 -1.68 -3.97 -23.22
C GLU A 86 -3.02 -3.33 -22.80
N ASN A 87 -4.15 -4.05 -22.88
CA ASN A 87 -5.42 -3.53 -22.36
C ASN A 87 -5.34 -3.21 -20.86
N VAL A 88 -4.68 -4.07 -20.07
CA VAL A 88 -4.47 -3.84 -18.64
C VAL A 88 -3.47 -2.70 -18.41
N ASP A 89 -2.37 -2.66 -19.16
CA ASP A 89 -1.38 -1.57 -19.11
C ASP A 89 -2.04 -0.20 -19.31
N LEU A 90 -2.92 -0.10 -20.31
CA LEU A 90 -3.65 1.14 -20.60
C LEU A 90 -4.53 1.54 -19.41
N VAL A 91 -5.20 0.60 -18.75
CA VAL A 91 -5.98 0.89 -17.54
C VAL A 91 -5.07 1.40 -16.42
N VAL A 92 -4.00 0.69 -16.10
CA VAL A 92 -3.07 1.04 -15.00
C VAL A 92 -2.46 2.42 -15.24
N LYS A 93 -2.00 2.70 -16.46
CA LYS A 93 -1.45 4.00 -16.83
C LYS A 93 -2.50 5.12 -16.74
N MET A 94 -3.71 4.90 -17.27
CA MET A 94 -4.79 5.89 -17.21
C MET A 94 -5.22 6.19 -15.76
N LEU A 95 -5.25 5.18 -14.90
CA LEU A 95 -5.51 5.35 -13.47
C LEU A 95 -4.43 6.19 -12.80
N ARG A 96 -3.16 5.82 -12.98
CA ARG A 96 -2.02 6.59 -12.47
C ARG A 96 -2.10 8.05 -12.91
N ASP A 97 -2.20 8.30 -14.20
CA ASP A 97 -2.19 9.66 -14.74
C ASP A 97 -3.38 10.48 -14.22
N THR A 98 -4.54 9.84 -14.07
CA THR A 98 -5.74 10.51 -13.54
C THR A 98 -5.60 10.85 -12.08
N ILE A 99 -5.16 9.90 -11.24
CA ILE A 99 -4.94 10.13 -9.80
C ILE A 99 -3.95 11.29 -9.63
N LYS A 100 -2.81 11.22 -10.34
CA LYS A 100 -1.77 12.24 -10.24
C LYS A 100 -2.21 13.60 -10.82
N SER A 101 -3.10 13.64 -11.81
CA SER A 101 -3.66 14.90 -12.32
C SER A 101 -4.61 15.61 -11.35
N VAL A 102 -5.19 14.87 -10.40
CA VAL A 102 -6.17 15.40 -9.43
C VAL A 102 -5.48 15.73 -8.11
N LYS A 103 -4.78 14.76 -7.52
CA LYS A 103 -4.03 14.88 -6.28
C LYS A 103 -2.73 14.06 -6.37
N PRO A 104 -1.60 14.66 -6.80
CA PRO A 104 -0.30 13.99 -6.95
C PRO A 104 0.16 13.16 -5.75
N PHE A 105 -0.18 13.57 -4.53
CA PHE A 105 0.20 12.90 -3.30
C PHE A 105 -0.57 11.60 -3.03
N VAL A 106 -1.71 11.38 -3.69
CA VAL A 106 -2.51 10.15 -3.52
C VAL A 106 -1.73 8.99 -4.11
N LYS A 107 -1.40 8.02 -3.25
CA LYS A 107 -0.63 6.83 -3.64
C LYS A 107 -1.49 5.93 -4.53
N PHE A 108 -0.90 5.32 -5.54
CA PHE A 108 -1.51 4.29 -6.36
C PHE A 108 -0.69 3.01 -6.25
N GLY A 109 -1.32 1.95 -5.76
CA GLY A 109 -0.65 0.66 -5.64
C GLY A 109 -1.58 -0.50 -5.94
N ILE A 110 -0.95 -1.63 -6.21
CA ILE A 110 -1.62 -2.86 -6.60
C ILE A 110 -1.15 -4.00 -5.71
N SER A 111 -2.08 -4.87 -5.31
CA SER A 111 -1.82 -6.13 -4.63
C SER A 111 -1.95 -7.28 -5.63
N PRO A 112 -0.88 -7.65 -6.35
CA PRO A 112 -0.94 -8.73 -7.33
C PRO A 112 -0.84 -10.09 -6.63
N TYR A 113 -1.19 -11.15 -7.37
CA TYR A 113 -0.85 -12.50 -6.95
C TYR A 113 0.67 -12.64 -6.75
N ALA A 114 1.11 -13.54 -5.85
CA ALA A 114 2.53 -13.63 -5.51
C ALA A 114 3.44 -14.03 -6.68
N VAL A 115 2.95 -14.83 -7.64
CA VAL A 115 3.76 -15.35 -8.75
C VAL A 115 3.51 -14.52 -10.00
N TRP A 116 4.52 -13.76 -10.42
CA TRP A 116 4.47 -13.06 -11.71
C TRP A 116 4.52 -14.03 -12.89
N ARG A 117 5.56 -14.88 -12.92
CA ARG A 117 5.79 -16.00 -13.85
C ARG A 117 6.61 -17.07 -13.14
N ASN A 118 6.51 -18.33 -13.54
CA ASN A 118 7.51 -19.30 -13.08
C ASN A 118 8.76 -19.23 -13.94
N LYS A 119 9.89 -19.59 -13.33
CA LYS A 119 11.20 -19.66 -13.98
C LYS A 119 11.23 -20.58 -15.21
N ALA A 120 10.35 -21.59 -15.24
CA ALA A 120 10.23 -22.53 -16.36
C ALA A 120 9.67 -21.87 -17.63
N GLU A 121 8.80 -20.87 -17.49
CA GLU A 121 8.25 -20.12 -18.64
C GLU A 121 9.10 -18.90 -19.00
N ASP A 122 9.77 -18.29 -18.03
CA ASP A 122 10.61 -17.11 -18.22
C ASP A 122 11.80 -17.13 -17.25
N PRO A 123 13.06 -17.01 -17.70
CA PRO A 123 14.22 -16.97 -16.81
C PRO A 123 14.17 -15.88 -15.74
N ARG A 124 13.41 -14.79 -15.96
CA ARG A 124 13.17 -13.73 -14.97
C ARG A 124 12.15 -14.14 -13.90
N GLY A 125 11.39 -15.23 -14.11
CA GLY A 125 10.37 -15.72 -13.20
C GLY A 125 10.92 -16.28 -11.90
N SER A 126 10.05 -16.41 -10.90
CA SER A 126 10.40 -17.00 -9.60
C SER A 126 10.59 -18.52 -9.72
N ASP A 127 11.45 -19.10 -8.87
CA ASP A 127 11.62 -20.56 -8.79
C ASP A 127 10.42 -21.22 -8.10
N THR A 128 9.29 -21.18 -8.79
CA THR A 128 7.96 -21.61 -8.35
C THR A 128 7.35 -22.53 -9.38
N ARG A 129 6.22 -23.15 -9.02
CA ARG A 129 5.45 -24.06 -9.87
C ARG A 129 3.97 -23.74 -9.71
N SER A 130 3.58 -22.50 -9.99
CA SER A 130 2.18 -22.09 -10.03
C SER A 130 1.55 -22.52 -11.35
N PHE A 131 0.54 -23.37 -11.26
CA PHE A 131 -0.14 -23.94 -12.43
C PHE A 131 -1.44 -23.19 -12.71
N GLY A 132 -1.58 -22.66 -13.93
CA GLY A 132 -2.85 -22.06 -14.39
C GLY A 132 -3.19 -20.70 -13.76
N TYR A 133 -2.29 -20.12 -12.96
CA TYR A 133 -2.52 -18.84 -12.30
C TYR A 133 -1.20 -18.12 -12.03
N THR A 134 -0.87 -17.17 -12.90
CA THR A 134 0.29 -16.27 -12.78
C THR A 134 -0.15 -14.88 -13.28
N ASN A 135 0.45 -13.81 -12.75
CA ASN A 135 0.06 -12.46 -13.15
C ASN A 135 0.20 -12.27 -14.67
N TYR A 136 1.33 -12.64 -15.26
CA TYR A 136 1.63 -12.33 -16.66
C TYR A 136 0.92 -13.25 -17.66
N ASP A 137 0.92 -14.56 -17.40
CA ASP A 137 0.49 -15.55 -18.40
C ASP A 137 -1.01 -15.81 -18.38
N HIS A 138 -1.68 -15.59 -17.25
CA HIS A 138 -3.09 -15.94 -17.05
C HIS A 138 -3.97 -14.73 -16.72
N LEU A 139 -3.49 -13.84 -15.86
CA LEU A 139 -4.22 -12.62 -15.48
C LEU A 139 -3.95 -11.45 -16.42
N HIS A 140 -2.97 -11.59 -17.30
CA HIS A 140 -2.52 -10.56 -18.25
C HIS A 140 -2.10 -9.25 -17.56
N ALA A 141 -1.45 -9.37 -16.41
CA ALA A 141 -0.93 -8.28 -15.61
C ALA A 141 0.61 -8.24 -15.67
N ASP A 142 1.15 -7.25 -16.38
CA ASP A 142 2.59 -7.07 -16.57
C ASP A 142 3.20 -6.22 -15.45
N ILE A 143 3.22 -6.77 -14.24
CA ILE A 143 3.60 -6.03 -13.03
C ILE A 143 5.02 -5.45 -13.11
N LEU A 144 5.97 -6.17 -13.70
CA LEU A 144 7.34 -5.70 -13.83
C LEU A 144 7.42 -4.44 -14.68
N LYS A 145 6.72 -4.41 -15.82
CA LYS A 145 6.60 -3.21 -16.65
C LYS A 145 6.03 -2.03 -15.87
N TRP A 146 4.98 -2.23 -15.07
CA TRP A 146 4.35 -1.14 -14.33
C TRP A 146 5.28 -0.53 -13.27
N MET A 147 6.12 -1.36 -12.64
CA MET A 147 7.15 -0.89 -11.71
C MET A 147 8.31 -0.19 -12.44
N GLU A 148 8.81 -0.79 -13.52
CA GLU A 148 9.91 -0.23 -14.35
C GLU A 148 9.55 1.14 -14.95
N GLU A 149 8.30 1.33 -15.35
CA GLU A 149 7.77 2.59 -15.90
C GLU A 149 7.34 3.61 -14.83
N GLY A 150 7.44 3.27 -13.54
CA GLY A 150 7.03 4.15 -12.44
C GLY A 150 5.53 4.45 -12.41
N TRP A 151 4.69 3.49 -12.82
CA TRP A 151 3.23 3.64 -12.80
C TRP A 151 2.61 3.35 -11.44
N LEU A 152 3.36 2.73 -10.53
CA LEU A 152 2.93 2.38 -9.18
C LEU A 152 3.80 3.09 -8.15
N ASP A 153 3.16 3.64 -7.12
CA ASP A 153 3.84 4.19 -5.95
C ASP A 153 4.26 3.09 -4.96
N TYR A 154 3.58 1.94 -5.00
CA TYR A 154 3.95 0.73 -4.26
C TYR A 154 3.37 -0.53 -4.89
N ILE A 155 3.94 -1.68 -4.54
CA ILE A 155 3.41 -3.01 -4.86
C ILE A 155 3.20 -3.83 -3.58
N LEU A 156 2.16 -4.66 -3.55
CA LEU A 156 1.81 -5.48 -2.40
C LEU A 156 1.59 -6.96 -2.81
N PRO A 157 2.63 -7.73 -3.11
CA PRO A 157 2.44 -9.12 -3.49
C PRO A 157 1.74 -9.94 -2.39
N GLN A 158 0.73 -10.71 -2.80
CA GLN A 158 -0.05 -11.58 -1.92
C GLN A 158 0.73 -12.85 -1.51
N LEU A 159 1.72 -12.71 -0.62
CA LEU A 159 2.60 -13.79 -0.12
C LEU A 159 1.87 -14.76 0.85
N TYR A 160 0.74 -15.33 0.43
CA TYR A 160 -0.16 -16.16 1.26
C TYR A 160 0.24 -17.65 1.32
N PHE A 161 1.53 -17.93 1.15
CA PHE A 161 2.11 -19.26 1.24
C PHE A 161 2.95 -19.39 2.50
N ASN A 162 3.06 -20.59 3.05
CA ASN A 162 3.94 -20.82 4.18
C ASN A 162 5.39 -20.92 3.72
N ILE A 163 6.32 -20.63 4.63
CA ILE A 163 7.75 -20.87 4.44
C ILE A 163 7.95 -22.37 4.16
N GLY A 164 8.73 -22.70 3.13
CA GLY A 164 8.96 -24.09 2.71
C GLY A 164 7.88 -24.69 1.82
N TYR A 165 6.87 -23.93 1.37
CA TYR A 165 5.81 -24.48 0.50
C TYR A 165 6.36 -24.89 -0.88
N PRO A 166 6.33 -26.18 -1.28
CA PRO A 166 7.11 -26.67 -2.44
C PRO A 166 6.76 -26.08 -3.81
N ALA A 167 5.57 -25.50 -3.98
CA ALA A 167 5.13 -24.92 -5.25
C ALA A 167 5.29 -23.39 -5.30
N ALA A 168 5.35 -22.72 -4.15
CA ALA A 168 5.39 -21.27 -4.07
C ALA A 168 5.90 -20.87 -2.67
N ASP A 169 7.17 -21.15 -2.39
CA ASP A 169 7.77 -20.88 -1.08
C ASP A 169 7.75 -19.38 -0.77
N PHE A 170 7.24 -19.02 0.41
CA PHE A 170 7.24 -17.65 0.90
C PHE A 170 8.59 -16.96 0.75
N LYS A 171 9.69 -17.63 1.12
CA LYS A 171 11.04 -17.06 1.10
C LYS A 171 11.51 -16.79 -0.33
N ILE A 172 11.33 -17.76 -1.23
CA ILE A 172 11.69 -17.62 -2.65
C ILE A 172 10.92 -16.45 -3.26
N LEU A 173 9.63 -16.35 -2.98
CA LEU A 173 8.80 -15.24 -3.46
C LEU A 173 9.23 -13.90 -2.87
N ALA A 174 9.52 -13.85 -1.56
CA ALA A 174 9.94 -12.64 -0.89
C ALA A 174 11.24 -12.08 -1.50
N GLU A 175 12.25 -12.95 -1.70
CA GLU A 175 13.52 -12.62 -2.35
C GLU A 175 13.34 -12.24 -3.82
N TRP A 176 12.43 -12.90 -4.54
CA TRP A 176 12.16 -12.55 -5.94
C TRP A 176 11.58 -11.14 -6.09
N TRP A 177 10.61 -10.77 -5.24
CA TRP A 177 10.02 -9.43 -5.26
C TRP A 177 11.00 -8.34 -4.83
N ARG A 178 11.93 -8.65 -3.92
CA ARG A 178 13.06 -7.78 -3.58
C ARG A 178 13.86 -7.42 -4.84
N ASP A 179 14.30 -8.47 -5.57
CA ASP A 179 15.21 -8.33 -6.71
C ASP A 179 14.55 -7.69 -7.94
N ASN A 180 13.23 -7.78 -8.05
CA ASN A 180 12.46 -7.30 -9.21
C ASN A 180 11.60 -6.07 -8.91
N SER A 181 11.80 -5.42 -7.77
CA SER A 181 11.02 -4.24 -7.37
C SER A 181 11.22 -3.00 -8.26
N ALA A 182 12.32 -2.95 -9.03
CA ALA A 182 12.74 -1.78 -9.79
C ALA A 182 12.79 -0.49 -8.94
N GLY A 183 13.06 -0.62 -7.63
CA GLY A 183 13.05 0.50 -6.68
C GLY A 183 11.67 0.94 -6.19
N THR A 184 10.59 0.29 -6.65
CA THR A 184 9.22 0.44 -6.15
C THR A 184 9.12 -0.12 -4.74
N PRO A 185 8.60 0.62 -3.74
CA PRO A 185 8.35 0.11 -2.40
C PRO A 185 7.50 -1.17 -2.40
N VAL A 186 7.94 -2.20 -1.69
CA VAL A 186 7.23 -3.48 -1.57
C VAL A 186 6.57 -3.61 -0.19
N TYR A 187 5.35 -4.11 -0.15
CA TYR A 187 4.65 -4.49 1.08
C TYR A 187 4.26 -5.96 1.02
N GLY A 188 4.56 -6.75 2.05
CA GLY A 188 4.22 -8.18 2.04
C GLY A 188 2.77 -8.43 2.43
N GLY A 189 1.98 -9.05 1.56
CA GLY A 189 0.66 -9.56 1.91
C GLY A 189 0.77 -10.86 2.71
N LEU A 190 0.33 -10.85 3.97
CA LEU A 190 0.35 -12.01 4.86
C LEU A 190 -1.06 -12.59 5.07
N GLY A 191 -1.19 -13.90 4.85
CA GLY A 191 -2.48 -14.58 4.77
C GLY A 191 -3.01 -15.03 6.14
N THR A 192 -3.36 -14.12 7.04
CA THR A 192 -3.88 -14.48 8.38
C THR A 192 -5.17 -15.31 8.33
N TYR A 193 -5.97 -15.18 7.27
CA TYR A 193 -7.15 -16.02 7.03
C TYR A 193 -6.85 -17.52 6.90
N ARG A 194 -5.58 -17.89 6.64
CA ARG A 194 -5.12 -19.28 6.56
C ARG A 194 -5.03 -19.94 7.94
N LEU A 195 -4.91 -19.15 9.00
CA LEU A 195 -4.75 -19.66 10.36
C LEU A 195 -5.97 -20.45 10.79
N ASP A 196 -5.76 -21.71 11.15
CA ASP A 196 -6.80 -22.61 11.62
C ASP A 196 -6.15 -23.74 12.45
N PRO A 197 -6.59 -24.01 13.70
CA PRO A 197 -6.09 -25.14 14.50
C PRO A 197 -6.16 -26.49 13.77
N ALA A 198 -7.13 -26.65 12.86
CA ALA A 198 -7.36 -27.84 12.06
C ALA A 198 -6.76 -27.76 10.64
N ALA A 199 -5.93 -26.75 10.34
CA ALA A 199 -5.32 -26.60 9.03
C ALA A 199 -4.59 -27.88 8.58
N LYS A 200 -4.71 -28.22 7.29
CA LYS A 200 -4.02 -29.38 6.72
C LYS A 200 -2.50 -29.21 6.71
N ILE A 201 -2.04 -28.00 6.41
CA ILE A 201 -0.62 -27.63 6.47
C ILE A 201 -0.33 -27.18 7.90
N GLU A 202 0.62 -27.85 8.55
CA GLU A 202 0.95 -27.65 9.96
C GLU A 202 1.35 -26.21 10.29
N ALA A 203 2.09 -25.54 9.39
CA ALA A 203 2.51 -24.15 9.55
C ALA A 203 1.33 -23.20 9.85
N TRP A 204 0.16 -23.45 9.27
CA TRP A 204 -1.03 -22.60 9.47
C TRP A 204 -1.79 -22.89 10.77
N ARG A 205 -1.35 -23.85 11.59
CA ARG A 205 -1.97 -24.13 12.90
C ARG A 205 -1.48 -23.21 14.01
N SER A 206 -0.45 -22.42 13.76
CA SER A 206 0.21 -21.58 14.77
C SER A 206 0.47 -20.17 14.19
N PRO A 207 0.23 -19.10 14.97
CA PRO A 207 0.45 -17.73 14.53
C PRO A 207 1.95 -17.40 14.40
N GLU A 208 2.85 -18.25 14.90
CA GLU A 208 4.31 -18.13 14.74
C GLU A 208 4.75 -18.15 13.28
N GLU A 209 3.98 -18.78 12.37
CA GLU A 209 4.25 -18.69 10.93
C GLU A 209 4.14 -17.24 10.45
N ILE A 210 3.07 -16.52 10.83
CA ILE A 210 2.89 -15.11 10.49
C ILE A 210 3.98 -14.24 11.14
N LYS A 211 4.39 -14.57 12.38
CA LYS A 211 5.50 -13.90 13.05
C LYS A 211 6.80 -14.01 12.26
N LYS A 212 7.19 -15.24 11.89
CA LYS A 212 8.41 -15.51 11.12
C LYS A 212 8.39 -14.81 9.76
N GLN A 213 7.25 -14.84 9.08
CA GLN A 213 7.07 -14.13 7.81
C GLN A 213 7.27 -12.63 7.96
N ALA A 214 6.63 -11.99 8.95
CA ALA A 214 6.77 -10.56 9.20
C ALA A 214 8.20 -10.17 9.60
N GLU A 215 8.86 -10.97 10.45
CA GLU A 215 10.26 -10.74 10.86
C GLU A 215 11.24 -10.93 9.69
N MET A 216 10.99 -11.91 8.81
CA MET A 216 11.79 -12.12 7.60
C MET A 216 11.70 -10.91 6.67
N LEU A 217 10.50 -10.44 6.38
CA LEU A 217 10.30 -9.27 5.50
C LEU A 217 10.89 -8.00 6.12
N ARG A 218 10.79 -7.83 7.44
CA ARG A 218 11.42 -6.71 8.15
C ARG A 218 12.95 -6.67 7.97
N GLY A 219 13.58 -7.82 7.71
CA GLY A 219 15.02 -7.92 7.43
C GLY A 219 15.41 -7.58 5.99
N ILE A 220 14.45 -7.28 5.10
CA ILE A 220 14.69 -6.98 3.68
C ILE A 220 14.42 -5.49 3.42
N PRO A 221 15.44 -4.67 3.08
CA PRO A 221 15.30 -3.21 2.94
C PRO A 221 14.23 -2.75 1.95
N GLU A 222 13.97 -3.51 0.89
CA GLU A 222 12.97 -3.22 -0.14
C GLU A 222 11.53 -3.35 0.40
N TYR A 223 11.33 -4.13 1.46
CA TYR A 223 10.05 -4.27 2.13
C TYR A 223 9.85 -3.14 3.14
N GLN A 224 8.88 -2.27 2.85
CA GLN A 224 8.53 -1.10 3.67
C GLN A 224 7.39 -1.39 4.65
N GLY A 225 6.91 -2.64 4.70
CA GLY A 225 5.92 -3.09 5.65
C GLY A 225 5.22 -4.39 5.22
N VAL A 226 4.16 -4.72 5.93
CA VAL A 226 3.30 -5.88 5.64
C VAL A 226 1.83 -5.50 5.79
N CYS A 227 0.96 -6.23 5.09
CA CYS A 227 -0.49 -6.10 5.19
C CYS A 227 -1.10 -7.47 5.51
N TYR A 228 -2.08 -7.51 6.41
CA TYR A 228 -2.69 -8.75 6.88
C TYR A 228 -4.06 -8.94 6.26
N PHE A 229 -4.22 -10.02 5.49
CA PHE A 229 -5.51 -10.38 4.92
C PHE A 229 -6.24 -11.37 5.84
N SER A 230 -7.27 -10.97 6.61
CA SER A 230 -7.93 -9.64 6.64
C SER A 230 -8.23 -9.15 8.07
N ALA A 231 -8.72 -7.91 8.20
CA ALA A 231 -9.13 -7.33 9.48
C ALA A 231 -10.16 -8.20 10.27
N LYS A 232 -10.98 -8.99 9.57
CA LYS A 232 -11.93 -9.93 10.20
C LYS A 232 -11.21 -10.96 11.07
N ASP A 233 -9.99 -11.35 10.71
CA ASP A 233 -9.24 -12.38 11.39
C ASP A 233 -8.66 -11.86 12.71
N MET A 234 -8.35 -10.56 12.79
CA MET A 234 -8.00 -9.88 14.05
C MET A 234 -9.16 -9.82 15.02
N LYS A 235 -10.39 -9.64 14.51
CA LYS A 235 -11.60 -9.71 15.33
C LYS A 235 -11.85 -11.11 15.88
N LYS A 236 -11.55 -12.16 15.10
CA LYS A 236 -11.69 -13.55 15.54
C LYS A 236 -10.57 -13.98 16.48
N ASN A 237 -9.39 -13.39 16.32
CA ASN A 237 -8.17 -13.75 17.06
C ASN A 237 -7.86 -15.26 17.00
N VAL A 238 -7.97 -15.85 15.80
CA VAL A 238 -7.74 -17.30 15.62
C VAL A 238 -6.31 -17.62 16.06
N VAL A 239 -6.17 -18.68 16.86
CA VAL A 239 -4.90 -19.16 17.45
C VAL A 239 -4.06 -18.09 18.16
N GLY A 240 -4.65 -16.96 18.57
CA GLY A 240 -3.95 -15.91 19.33
C GLY A 240 -3.13 -14.93 18.49
N ILE A 241 -3.46 -14.73 17.21
CA ILE A 241 -2.72 -13.82 16.31
C ILE A 241 -2.55 -12.38 16.86
N ASN A 242 -3.49 -11.86 17.65
CA ASN A 242 -3.40 -10.49 18.16
C ASN A 242 -2.19 -10.30 19.09
N SER A 243 -1.88 -11.29 19.93
CA SER A 243 -0.70 -11.22 20.80
C SER A 243 0.62 -11.24 20.02
N VAL A 244 0.64 -11.92 18.87
CA VAL A 244 1.78 -11.85 17.94
C VAL A 244 1.94 -10.45 17.36
N LEU A 245 0.84 -9.82 16.92
CA LEU A 245 0.88 -8.46 16.38
C LEU A 245 1.29 -7.42 17.43
N GLU A 246 0.77 -7.52 18.64
CA GLU A 246 1.17 -6.68 19.78
C GLU A 246 2.68 -6.80 20.05
N GLY A 247 3.23 -8.01 19.98
CA GLY A 247 4.67 -8.24 20.12
C GLY A 247 5.50 -7.71 18.93
N LEU A 248 4.95 -7.73 17.72
CA LEU A 248 5.62 -7.23 16.51
C LEU A 248 5.65 -5.70 16.43
N TYR A 249 4.64 -5.02 16.99
CA TYR A 249 4.40 -3.58 16.82
C TYR A 249 4.27 -2.86 18.17
N THR A 250 5.30 -2.97 18.99
CA THR A 250 5.33 -2.42 20.36
C THR A 250 5.48 -0.91 20.44
N ASN A 251 5.92 -0.26 19.35
CA ASN A 251 6.14 1.19 19.30
C ASN A 251 5.40 1.78 18.09
N PRO A 252 4.96 3.05 18.17
CA PRO A 252 4.52 3.79 17.01
C PRO A 252 5.60 3.78 15.91
N SER A 253 5.16 3.79 14.66
CA SER A 253 6.03 3.93 13.49
C SER A 253 5.46 5.00 12.57
N VAL A 254 6.35 5.76 11.94
CA VAL A 254 6.00 6.72 10.91
C VAL A 254 5.93 5.98 9.58
N ILE A 255 5.00 6.38 8.71
CA ILE A 255 4.91 5.82 7.37
C ILE A 255 6.16 6.25 6.59
N PRO A 256 6.87 5.33 5.90
CA PRO A 256 8.01 5.71 5.07
C PRO A 256 7.61 6.75 4.02
N SER A 257 8.51 7.71 3.77
CA SER A 257 8.29 8.73 2.75
C SER A 257 8.18 8.08 1.36
N LEU A 258 7.36 8.70 0.50
CA LEU A 258 7.15 8.19 -0.85
C LEU A 258 8.40 8.45 -1.70
N ARG A 259 9.02 7.40 -2.25
CA ARG A 259 10.16 7.55 -3.17
C ARG A 259 9.74 8.30 -4.44
N GLY A 260 10.63 9.16 -4.94
CA GLY A 260 10.46 9.82 -6.25
C GLY A 260 9.56 11.06 -6.25
N PHE A 261 9.10 11.51 -5.09
CA PHE A 261 8.47 12.81 -4.94
C PHE A 261 9.45 13.77 -4.27
N GLU A 262 9.85 14.82 -4.99
CA GLU A 262 10.53 15.94 -4.35
C GLU A 262 9.56 16.62 -3.40
N THR A 263 9.92 16.64 -2.13
CA THR A 263 9.15 17.33 -1.10
C THR A 263 10.08 18.25 -0.32
N THR A 264 9.55 19.39 0.09
CA THR A 264 10.20 20.23 1.08
C THR A 264 9.54 19.90 2.41
N PRO A 265 10.27 19.30 3.37
CA PRO A 265 9.71 19.04 4.70
C PRO A 265 9.13 20.33 5.30
N PRO A 266 8.13 20.23 6.18
CA PRO A 266 7.53 21.40 6.77
C PRO A 266 8.53 22.17 7.65
N SER A 267 8.23 23.44 7.89
CA SER A 267 8.99 24.23 8.86
C SER A 267 8.89 23.60 10.26
N PRO A 268 9.98 23.56 11.06
CA PRO A 268 9.93 23.06 12.42
C PRO A 268 8.91 23.80 13.30
N PRO A 269 8.26 23.12 14.26
CA PRO A 269 7.31 23.76 15.16
C PRO A 269 7.93 24.92 15.93
N ALA A 270 7.20 26.02 16.06
CA ALA A 270 7.60 27.20 16.81
C ALA A 270 7.08 27.14 18.26
N GLU A 271 7.67 27.93 19.15
CA GLU A 271 7.20 28.13 20.53
C GLU A 271 6.96 26.83 21.32
N ALA A 272 7.75 25.79 21.03
CA ALA A 272 7.68 24.50 21.72
C ALA A 272 8.03 24.67 23.21
N LYS A 273 7.01 24.67 24.07
CA LYS A 273 7.16 24.93 25.51
C LYS A 273 6.42 23.92 26.40
N ILE A 274 6.90 23.78 27.63
CA ILE A 274 6.29 22.98 28.69
C ILE A 274 5.54 23.92 29.62
N VAL A 275 4.21 23.84 29.66
CA VAL A 275 3.36 24.67 30.53
C VAL A 275 2.65 23.82 31.57
N VAL A 276 2.35 24.40 32.74
CA VAL A 276 1.53 23.74 33.77
C VAL A 276 0.12 24.31 33.73
N LYS A 277 -0.88 23.47 33.44
CA LYS A 277 -2.30 23.82 33.48
C LYS A 277 -3.00 22.98 34.53
N SER A 278 -3.65 23.63 35.49
CA SER A 278 -4.40 22.97 36.57
C SER A 278 -3.58 21.88 37.28
N GLY A 279 -2.29 22.14 37.53
CA GLY A 279 -1.37 21.22 38.19
C GLY A 279 -0.78 20.10 37.32
N ALA A 280 -1.12 20.03 36.04
CA ALA A 280 -0.58 19.03 35.11
C ALA A 280 0.33 19.67 34.04
N PRO A 281 1.48 19.06 33.71
CA PRO A 281 2.35 19.52 32.64
C PRO A 281 1.79 19.18 31.25
N TYR A 282 1.87 20.14 30.33
CA TYR A 282 1.50 20.04 28.92
C TYR A 282 2.66 20.49 28.05
N LEU A 283 2.85 19.79 26.93
CA LEU A 283 3.63 20.24 25.79
C LEU A 283 2.72 21.10 24.91
N GLU A 284 3.16 22.29 24.54
CA GLU A 284 2.46 23.21 23.64
C GLU A 284 3.39 23.75 22.58
N TRP A 285 2.86 23.99 21.38
CA TRP A 285 3.61 24.53 20.27
C TRP A 285 2.70 25.32 19.33
N SER A 286 3.32 26.18 18.55
CA SER A 286 2.71 26.94 17.47
C SER A 286 3.12 26.33 16.13
N GLY A 287 2.15 26.21 15.24
CA GLY A 287 2.35 25.77 13.86
C GLY A 287 1.06 25.88 13.09
N ASP A 288 1.14 25.93 11.78
CA ASP A 288 -0.02 26.04 10.89
C ASP A 288 -0.28 24.66 10.27
N PRO A 289 -1.16 23.84 10.88
CA PRO A 289 -1.58 22.61 10.25
C PRO A 289 -2.43 22.95 9.02
N LEU A 290 -2.36 22.12 7.99
CA LEU A 290 -3.26 22.24 6.84
C LEU A 290 -4.72 22.08 7.28
N PRO A 291 -5.68 22.75 6.60
CA PRO A 291 -7.10 22.53 6.84
C PRO A 291 -7.43 21.02 6.75
N ALA A 292 -8.29 20.52 7.63
CA ALA A 292 -8.77 19.16 7.54
C ALA A 292 -9.53 18.95 6.21
N GLY A 293 -9.19 17.91 5.45
CA GLY A 293 -9.82 17.57 4.17
C GLY A 293 -8.93 17.81 2.94
N ASP A 294 -9.59 18.05 1.81
CA ASP A 294 -8.97 18.13 0.50
C ASP A 294 -8.21 19.44 0.29
N ALA A 295 -6.91 19.42 0.58
CA ALA A 295 -6.03 20.55 0.28
C ALA A 295 -5.73 20.63 -1.24
N PRO A 296 -5.77 21.84 -1.85
CA PRO A 296 -5.29 22.06 -3.21
C PRO A 296 -3.83 21.64 -3.38
N LEU A 297 -3.40 21.25 -4.60
CA LEU A 297 -2.01 20.84 -4.88
C LEU A 297 -0.96 21.87 -4.42
N GLU A 298 -1.27 23.16 -4.55
CA GLU A 298 -0.42 24.27 -4.09
C GLU A 298 -0.24 24.27 -2.57
N GLU A 299 -1.25 23.83 -1.82
CA GLU A 299 -1.19 23.69 -0.37
C GLU A 299 -0.53 22.37 0.04
N CYS A 300 -0.60 21.32 -0.77
CA CYS A 300 0.11 20.05 -0.52
C CYS A 300 1.62 20.16 -0.72
N ASN A 301 2.08 21.12 -1.53
CA ASN A 301 3.49 21.47 -1.68
C ASN A 301 3.91 22.64 -0.74
N SER A 302 3.08 22.96 0.26
CA SER A 302 3.43 23.99 1.25
C SER A 302 4.29 23.41 2.37
N GLU A 303 5.07 24.27 3.02
CA GLU A 303 5.88 23.94 4.20
C GLU A 303 5.03 23.70 5.49
N ARG A 304 3.74 23.38 5.36
CA ARG A 304 2.80 23.27 6.46
C ARG A 304 2.77 21.86 7.07
N ALA A 305 2.50 21.80 8.37
CA ALA A 305 2.39 20.54 9.08
C ALA A 305 1.02 19.86 8.81
N TYR A 306 0.99 18.54 8.82
CA TYR A 306 -0.22 17.72 8.93
C TYR A 306 -0.27 17.02 10.29
N TYR A 307 0.90 16.56 10.74
CA TYR A 307 1.06 15.88 12.00
C TYR A 307 2.26 16.45 12.76
N TYR A 308 2.28 16.19 14.06
CA TYR A 308 3.41 16.42 14.93
C TYR A 308 3.82 15.12 15.58
N LEU A 309 5.12 14.87 15.60
CA LEU A 309 5.72 13.69 16.22
C LEU A 309 6.48 14.14 17.45
N ILE A 310 6.11 13.56 18.60
CA ILE A 310 6.65 13.93 19.89
C ILE A 310 7.56 12.83 20.38
N TYR A 311 8.77 13.24 20.75
CA TYR A 311 9.81 12.36 21.27
C TYR A 311 10.08 12.63 22.75
N LYS A 312 10.48 11.58 23.46
CA LYS A 312 10.91 11.61 24.86
C LYS A 312 12.28 10.93 24.97
N PHE A 313 13.23 11.65 25.56
CA PHE A 313 14.55 11.12 25.90
C PHE A 313 14.85 11.37 27.37
N GLU A 314 15.68 10.51 27.96
CA GLU A 314 16.26 10.76 29.29
C GLU A 314 16.97 12.12 29.30
N LYS A 315 16.82 12.90 30.38
CA LYS A 315 17.38 14.24 30.45
C LYS A 315 18.90 14.21 30.25
N GLY A 316 19.38 15.01 29.29
CA GLY A 316 20.80 15.12 28.96
C GLY A 316 21.34 14.01 28.05
N ALA A 317 20.50 13.06 27.62
CA ALA A 317 20.87 12.11 26.58
C ALA A 317 21.02 12.80 25.22
N THR A 318 21.91 12.29 24.38
CA THR A 318 21.97 12.67 22.97
C THR A 318 20.75 12.09 22.26
N PRO A 319 19.87 12.90 21.66
CA PRO A 319 18.66 12.39 21.03
C PRO A 319 18.98 11.60 19.75
N ASP A 320 18.38 10.41 19.64
CA ASP A 320 18.34 9.60 18.42
C ASP A 320 16.90 9.53 17.92
N PHE A 321 16.57 10.33 16.92
CA PHE A 321 15.21 10.44 16.36
C PHE A 321 14.81 9.22 15.50
N ASN A 322 15.75 8.31 15.20
CA ASN A 322 15.44 7.03 14.54
C ASN A 322 14.99 5.95 15.55
N ASN A 323 15.10 6.20 16.85
CA ASN A 323 14.67 5.27 17.87
C ASN A 323 13.15 5.37 18.09
N SER A 324 12.40 4.41 17.54
CA SER A 324 10.93 4.38 17.67
C SER A 324 10.44 4.35 19.12
N LYS A 325 11.24 3.86 20.08
CA LYS A 325 10.87 3.86 21.51
C LYS A 325 10.82 5.27 22.11
N ALA A 326 11.50 6.23 21.48
CA ALA A 326 11.43 7.62 21.89
C ALA A 326 10.12 8.27 21.46
N ILE A 327 9.41 7.73 20.46
CA ILE A 327 8.14 8.28 19.99
C ILE A 327 7.06 8.01 21.04
N ILE A 328 6.45 9.09 21.55
CA ILE A 328 5.37 9.00 22.54
C ILE A 328 4.01 9.42 21.97
N ALA A 329 3.98 10.15 20.85
CA ALA A 329 2.75 10.52 20.17
C ALA A 329 2.99 10.95 18.73
N LEU A 330 2.03 10.63 17.86
CA LEU A 330 1.80 11.24 16.55
C LEU A 330 0.41 11.88 16.60
N THR A 331 0.31 13.19 16.37
CA THR A 331 -0.96 13.92 16.59
C THR A 331 -1.15 15.09 15.63
N GLY A 332 -2.41 15.40 15.30
CA GLY A 332 -2.78 16.65 14.62
C GLY A 332 -3.09 17.80 15.60
N GLU A 333 -3.10 17.53 16.90
CA GLU A 333 -3.32 18.53 17.96
C GLU A 333 -2.12 19.47 18.12
N ARG A 334 -2.31 20.58 18.83
CA ARG A 334 -1.23 21.53 19.18
C ARG A 334 -0.82 21.51 20.65
N SER A 335 -1.33 20.53 21.39
CA SER A 335 -0.94 20.30 22.77
C SER A 335 -1.01 18.82 23.13
N LEU A 336 -0.13 18.38 24.03
CA LEU A 336 -0.11 17.03 24.55
C LEU A 336 0.07 17.07 26.07
N LYS A 337 -0.82 16.40 26.82
CA LYS A 337 -0.66 16.23 28.26
C LYS A 337 0.44 15.22 28.55
N ILE A 338 1.42 15.59 29.37
CA ILE A 338 2.43 14.64 29.85
C ILE A 338 1.82 13.80 30.97
N GLN A 339 1.81 12.48 30.79
CA GLN A 339 1.25 11.54 31.78
C GLN A 339 2.29 11.01 32.77
N GLU A 340 3.58 11.11 32.44
CA GLU A 340 4.66 10.51 33.20
C GLU A 340 5.40 11.53 34.08
N SER A 341 5.79 11.09 35.27
CA SER A 341 6.71 11.81 36.15
C SER A 341 8.14 11.41 35.84
N GLY A 342 9.05 12.38 35.75
CA GLY A 342 10.46 12.12 35.52
C GLY A 342 11.23 13.33 34.99
N LEU A 343 12.54 13.18 34.90
CA LEU A 343 13.43 14.17 34.29
C LEU A 343 13.68 13.76 32.84
N TYR A 344 12.85 14.27 31.94
CA TYR A 344 12.95 13.99 30.50
C TYR A 344 13.19 15.27 29.70
N ASP A 345 13.83 15.10 28.56
CA ASP A 345 13.85 16.08 27.48
C ASP A 345 12.84 15.66 26.43
N TYR A 346 11.93 16.57 26.09
CA TYR A 346 10.94 16.35 25.03
C TYR A 346 11.37 17.09 23.77
N TYR A 347 11.07 16.50 22.63
CA TYR A 347 11.28 17.12 21.33
C TYR A 347 10.03 16.96 20.46
N ILE A 348 9.87 17.84 19.48
CA ILE A 348 8.79 17.81 18.51
C ILE A 348 9.30 18.08 17.11
N SER A 349 8.81 17.34 16.14
CA SER A 349 8.93 17.64 14.71
C SER A 349 7.55 17.78 14.09
N ALA A 350 7.50 18.46 12.95
CA ALA A 350 6.33 18.55 12.09
C ALA A 350 6.49 17.54 10.93
N LEU A 351 5.38 16.97 10.49
CA LEU A 351 5.32 16.07 9.33
C LEU A 351 4.30 16.61 8.35
N ASP A 352 4.64 16.62 7.07
CA ASP A 352 3.65 16.87 6.02
C ASP A 352 2.74 15.65 5.82
N ARG A 353 1.83 15.74 4.85
CA ARG A 353 0.89 14.66 4.51
C ARG A 353 1.59 13.37 4.06
N LEU A 354 2.75 13.51 3.45
CA LEU A 354 3.57 12.42 2.94
C LEU A 354 4.58 11.92 3.97
N TYR A 355 4.46 12.39 5.22
CA TYR A 355 5.30 12.02 6.36
C TYR A 355 6.77 12.46 6.21
N ASN A 356 7.04 13.50 5.42
CA ASN A 356 8.36 14.13 5.43
C ASN A 356 8.50 14.95 6.70
N GLU A 357 9.55 14.66 7.45
CA GLU A 357 9.74 15.18 8.80
C GLU A 357 10.65 16.41 8.81
N SER A 358 10.24 17.46 9.53
CA SER A 358 11.07 18.63 9.82
C SER A 358 12.22 18.25 10.75
N LYS A 359 13.21 19.14 10.90
CA LYS A 359 14.13 19.04 12.03
C LYS A 359 13.35 19.11 13.36
N ALA A 360 13.70 18.24 14.31
CA ALA A 360 13.10 18.25 15.63
C ALA A 360 13.60 19.43 16.50
N VAL A 361 12.70 19.99 17.31
CA VAL A 361 12.93 21.11 18.22
C VAL A 361 12.72 20.66 19.65
N LYS A 362 13.60 21.08 20.57
CA LYS A 362 13.49 20.76 22.00
C LYS A 362 12.44 21.65 22.66
N PHE A 363 11.57 21.07 23.47
CA PHE A 363 10.67 21.84 24.32
C PHE A 363 11.45 22.58 25.42
N THR A 364 11.18 23.88 25.59
CA THR A 364 11.74 24.69 26.68
C THR A 364 10.73 24.87 27.81
N LYS A 365 11.21 25.19 29.01
CA LYS A 365 10.32 25.54 30.13
C LYS A 365 9.81 26.97 30.02
#